data_AF-A0A446BCN8-F1
#
_entry.id   AF-A0A446BCN8-F1
#
_cell.length_a   1.000
_cell.length_b   1.000
_cell.length_c   1.000
_cell.angle_alpha   90.00
_cell.angle_beta   90.00
_cell.angle_gamma   90.00
#
_symmetry.space_group_name_H-M   'P 1'
#
loop_
_entity.id
_entity.type
_entity.pdbx_description
1 polymer ?
#
loop_
_entity_poly.entity_id
_entity_poly.type
_entity_poly.pdbx_seq_one_letter_code
_entity_poly.pdbx_strand_id
1 'polypeptide(L)'
;MALGAVLTRWRDVLMAFDALAGSSGDVLRRQDQLQDILFDDDAFSTSKRYFWMLNFINEAIKLLDDSMQQCSHYRKWFVTPYQNGSRTRREYWDCKSQEVLSRAGKQVEEACEEFKLLRQEFQERLDRITVLRDGLFNASAVMESRASTQLGENVKLLTFVSIFFLPLGLCVAIWSINENYSRANLILVTAIVAAATYAVTFNLNNLVGGLRGVLAPRRRALLEQMERDPEWRTLGLRFKAFQRSETGTRRPSEWLIVLFWARQIVVGLRALPRKAWSRREMTGTGTGGAVQEA
;
A
#
# COMPACT_ATOMS: atom_id res chain seq x y z
N MET A 1 -33.22 -13.63 40.96
CA MET A 1 -32.61 -12.44 41.60
C MET A 1 -31.22 -12.11 41.05
N ALA A 2 -30.25 -13.04 41.02
CA ALA A 2 -28.90 -12.75 40.51
C ALA A 2 -28.82 -12.48 38.98
N LEU A 3 -29.48 -13.29 38.15
CA LEU A 3 -29.47 -13.11 36.68
C LEU A 3 -30.09 -11.78 36.23
N GLY A 4 -31.19 -11.36 36.87
CA GLY A 4 -31.81 -10.06 36.60
C GLY A 4 -30.90 -8.87 36.94
N ALA A 5 -30.13 -8.95 38.02
CA ALA A 5 -29.17 -7.90 38.38
C ALA A 5 -27.99 -7.81 37.40
N VAL A 6 -27.60 -8.94 36.79
CA VAL A 6 -26.57 -8.96 35.73
C VAL A 6 -27.12 -8.33 34.44
N LEU A 7 -28.38 -8.63 34.08
CA LEU A 7 -29.05 -8.03 32.92
C LEU A 7 -29.17 -6.51 33.04
N THR A 8 -29.57 -5.99 34.21
CA THR A 8 -29.66 -4.53 34.43
C THR A 8 -28.30 -3.87 34.29
N ARG A 9 -27.24 -4.49 34.84
CA ARG A 9 -25.87 -3.96 34.72
C ARG A 9 -25.38 -3.91 33.29
N TRP A 10 -25.65 -4.95 32.50
CA TRP A 10 -25.28 -4.93 31.08
C TRP A 10 -26.04 -3.86 30.29
N ARG A 11 -27.31 -3.61 30.66
CA ARG A 11 -28.09 -2.53 30.07
C ARG A 11 -27.52 -1.16 30.42
N ASP A 12 -27.03 -0.97 31.65
CA ASP A 12 -26.34 0.25 32.06
C ASP A 12 -25.04 0.46 31.28
N VAL A 13 -24.26 -0.63 31.08
CA VAL A 13 -23.04 -0.59 30.25
C VAL A 13 -23.38 -0.20 28.81
N LEU A 14 -24.45 -0.76 28.24
CA LEU A 14 -24.89 -0.42 26.90
C LEU A 14 -25.33 1.06 26.80
N MET A 15 -26.06 1.58 27.78
CA MET A 15 -26.45 3.00 27.82
C MET A 15 -25.24 3.93 27.95
N ALA A 16 -24.27 3.58 28.80
CA ALA A 16 -23.03 4.34 28.93
C ALA A 16 -22.21 4.30 27.63
N PHE A 17 -22.17 3.14 26.98
CA PHE A 17 -21.54 2.98 25.67
C PHE A 17 -22.25 3.82 24.61
N ASP A 18 -23.58 3.80 24.56
CA ASP A 18 -24.38 4.60 23.63
C ASP A 18 -24.28 6.10 23.91
N ALA A 19 -24.06 6.54 25.16
CA ALA A 19 -23.76 7.94 25.45
C ALA A 19 -22.39 8.35 24.88
N LEU A 20 -21.38 7.48 25.04
CA LEU A 20 -20.03 7.64 24.48
C LEU A 20 -20.02 7.57 22.95
N ALA A 21 -20.82 6.69 22.36
CA ALA A 21 -20.93 6.51 20.91
C ALA A 21 -21.87 7.55 20.29
N GLY A 22 -22.96 7.93 20.95
CA GLY A 22 -23.95 8.93 20.51
C GLY A 22 -23.39 10.34 20.46
N SER A 23 -22.42 10.65 21.32
CA SER A 23 -21.57 11.85 21.17
C SER A 23 -20.80 11.88 19.84
N SER A 24 -20.67 10.75 19.13
CA SER A 24 -19.96 10.62 17.84
C SER A 24 -20.91 10.27 16.69
N GLY A 25 -21.98 9.52 16.95
CA GLY A 25 -22.96 9.07 15.95
C GLY A 25 -23.92 10.18 15.50
N ASP A 26 -24.28 11.11 16.39
CA ASP A 26 -25.10 12.28 16.02
C ASP A 26 -24.27 13.36 15.31
N VAL A 27 -22.94 13.25 15.38
CA VAL A 27 -21.99 14.15 14.72
C VAL A 27 -21.91 13.91 13.22
N LEU A 28 -22.09 12.66 12.78
CA LEU A 28 -22.16 12.31 11.35
C LEU A 28 -23.41 12.87 10.66
N ARG A 29 -24.43 13.26 11.44
CA ARG A 29 -25.65 13.89 10.94
C ARG A 29 -25.45 15.38 10.60
N ARG A 30 -24.36 15.97 11.09
CA ARG A 30 -23.98 17.37 10.89
C ARG A 30 -22.84 17.48 9.88
N GLN A 31 -23.17 17.97 8.69
CA GLN A 31 -22.26 18.04 7.54
C GLN A 31 -21.00 18.89 7.81
N ASP A 32 -21.10 19.88 8.69
CA ASP A 32 -20.02 20.77 9.13
C ASP A 32 -19.00 20.07 10.03
N GLN A 33 -19.44 19.14 10.89
CA GLN A 33 -18.54 18.35 11.74
C GLN A 33 -18.03 17.07 11.07
N LEU A 34 -18.61 16.71 9.92
CA LEU A 34 -18.20 15.53 9.16
C LEU A 34 -16.77 15.67 8.63
N GLN A 35 -16.33 16.84 8.20
CA GLN A 35 -14.94 17.05 7.77
C GLN A 35 -13.94 16.83 8.91
N ASP A 36 -14.24 17.36 10.10
CA ASP A 36 -13.39 17.23 11.29
C ASP A 36 -13.31 15.78 11.80
N ILE A 37 -14.36 14.99 11.60
CA ILE A 37 -14.34 13.54 11.91
C ILE A 37 -13.67 12.73 10.81
N LEU A 38 -13.88 13.10 9.54
CA LEU A 38 -13.31 12.40 8.38
C LEU A 38 -11.79 12.58 8.29
N PHE A 39 -11.31 13.71 8.80
CA PHE A 39 -9.90 14.07 8.87
C PHE A 39 -9.49 14.05 10.33
N ASP A 40 -9.01 12.89 10.78
CA ASP A 40 -8.51 12.72 12.13
C ASP A 40 -7.37 13.71 12.44
N ASP A 41 -7.24 14.10 13.70
CA ASP A 41 -6.11 14.92 14.16
C ASP A 41 -4.78 14.21 13.85
N ASP A 42 -3.66 14.94 13.81
CA ASP A 42 -2.31 14.35 13.65
C ASP A 42 -1.99 13.25 14.70
N ALA A 43 -2.69 13.24 15.83
CA ALA A 43 -2.58 12.25 16.90
C ALA A 43 -3.48 11.00 16.70
N PHE A 44 -4.23 10.93 15.61
CA PHE A 44 -5.21 9.89 15.29
C PHE A 44 -6.22 9.62 16.42
N SER A 45 -6.72 10.69 17.04
CA SER A 45 -7.53 10.63 18.27
C SER A 45 -8.87 9.91 18.02
N THR A 46 -9.50 10.20 16.89
CA THR A 46 -10.80 9.66 16.48
C THR A 46 -10.68 8.20 16.05
N SER A 47 -9.66 7.86 15.26
CA SER A 47 -9.39 6.49 14.84
C SER A 47 -9.10 5.58 16.04
N LYS A 48 -8.32 6.06 17.01
CA LYS A 48 -8.04 5.32 18.27
C LYS A 48 -9.31 5.09 19.08
N ARG A 49 -10.21 6.07 19.14
CA ARG A 49 -11.49 5.94 19.85
C ARG A 49 -12.39 4.88 19.22
N TYR A 50 -12.55 4.89 17.89
CA TYR A 50 -13.32 3.84 17.20
C TYR A 50 -12.68 2.46 17.35
N PHE A 51 -11.34 2.38 17.29
CA PHE A 51 -10.63 1.13 17.54
C PHE A 51 -10.87 0.61 18.97
N TRP A 52 -10.84 1.48 19.97
CA TRP A 52 -11.16 1.12 21.35
C TRP A 52 -12.62 0.64 21.49
N MET A 53 -13.58 1.38 20.91
CA MET A 53 -15.00 1.00 20.93
C MET A 53 -15.24 -0.37 20.28
N LEU A 54 -14.60 -0.62 19.14
CA LEU A 54 -14.71 -1.90 18.44
C LEU A 54 -14.16 -3.07 19.26
N ASN A 55 -12.99 -2.89 19.87
CA ASN A 55 -12.41 -3.92 20.73
C ASN A 55 -13.26 -4.15 21.98
N PHE A 56 -13.76 -3.08 22.59
CA PHE A 56 -14.63 -3.16 23.75
C PHE A 56 -15.92 -3.92 23.45
N ILE A 57 -16.63 -3.60 22.36
CA ILE A 57 -17.87 -4.31 22.00
C ILE A 57 -17.59 -5.78 21.67
N ASN A 58 -16.51 -6.08 20.93
CA ASN A 58 -16.15 -7.46 20.64
C ASN A 58 -15.92 -8.26 21.94
N GLU A 59 -15.24 -7.67 22.92
CA GLU A 59 -15.03 -8.33 24.20
C GLU A 59 -16.33 -8.45 25.02
N ALA A 60 -17.18 -7.42 24.99
CA ALA A 60 -18.50 -7.46 25.62
C ALA A 60 -19.39 -8.56 25.03
N ILE A 61 -19.37 -8.76 23.72
CA ILE A 61 -20.12 -9.83 23.04
C ILE A 61 -19.61 -11.21 23.49
N LYS A 62 -18.29 -11.41 23.60
CA LYS A 62 -17.75 -12.68 24.12
C LYS A 62 -18.21 -12.95 25.56
N LEU A 63 -18.14 -11.93 26.42
CA LEU A 63 -18.59 -12.05 27.81
C LEU A 63 -20.10 -12.31 27.91
N LEU A 64 -20.90 -11.75 27.01
CA LEU A 64 -22.33 -12.03 26.88
C LEU A 64 -22.57 -13.46 26.40
N ASP A 65 -21.78 -13.96 25.44
CA ASP A 65 -21.85 -15.34 24.96
C ASP A 65 -21.53 -16.35 26.06
N ASP A 66 -20.49 -16.09 26.85
CA ASP A 66 -20.16 -16.90 28.03
C ASP A 66 -21.31 -16.89 29.05
N SER A 67 -21.90 -15.71 29.29
CA SER A 67 -23.05 -15.55 30.21
C SER A 67 -24.29 -16.31 29.71
N MET A 68 -24.55 -16.27 28.41
CA MET A 68 -25.63 -17.04 27.78
C MET A 68 -25.39 -18.54 27.86
N GLN A 69 -24.15 -18.98 27.66
CA GLN A 69 -23.78 -20.38 27.79
C GLN A 69 -24.01 -20.86 29.24
N GLN A 70 -23.65 -20.06 30.23
CA GLN A 70 -23.94 -20.33 31.64
C GLN A 70 -25.45 -20.39 31.93
N CYS A 71 -26.25 -19.49 31.36
CA CYS A 71 -27.72 -19.52 31.45
C CYS A 71 -28.28 -20.84 30.90
N SER A 72 -27.76 -21.30 29.75
CA SER A 72 -28.16 -22.56 29.11
C SER A 72 -27.78 -23.80 29.93
N HIS A 73 -26.59 -23.82 30.53
CA HIS A 73 -26.16 -24.88 31.42
C HIS A 73 -27.00 -24.92 32.68
N TYR A 74 -27.24 -23.77 33.31
CA TYR A 74 -28.11 -23.68 34.49
C TYR A 74 -29.50 -24.25 34.20
N ARG A 75 -30.11 -23.91 33.06
CA ARG A 75 -31.37 -24.49 32.62
C ARG A 75 -31.30 -26.01 32.48
N LYS A 76 -30.28 -26.52 31.76
CA LYS A 76 -30.12 -27.96 31.50
C LYS A 76 -29.94 -28.78 32.77
N TRP A 77 -29.19 -28.26 33.75
CA TRP A 77 -28.85 -28.98 34.98
C TRP A 77 -29.92 -28.86 36.07
N PHE A 78 -30.60 -27.71 36.18
CA PHE A 78 -31.52 -27.44 37.28
C PHE A 78 -33.01 -27.49 36.90
N VAL A 79 -33.38 -27.14 35.65
CA VAL A 79 -34.79 -27.03 35.25
C VAL A 79 -35.26 -28.30 34.52
N THR A 80 -34.49 -28.80 33.56
CA THR A 80 -34.85 -29.97 32.73
C THR A 80 -35.14 -31.26 33.52
N PRO A 81 -34.40 -31.63 34.58
CA PRO A 81 -34.66 -32.86 35.33
C PRO A 81 -36.00 -32.86 36.09
N TYR A 82 -36.48 -31.69 36.49
CA TYR A 82 -37.75 -31.54 37.23
C TYR A 82 -38.96 -31.42 36.30
N GLN A 83 -38.79 -30.90 35.08
CA GLN A 83 -39.84 -30.87 34.05
C GLN A 83 -40.14 -32.26 33.46
N ASN A 84 -39.11 -33.10 33.26
CA ASN A 84 -39.27 -34.43 32.65
C ASN A 84 -39.59 -35.56 33.65
N GLY A 85 -39.82 -35.25 34.93
CA GLY A 85 -40.35 -36.20 35.92
C GLY A 85 -39.40 -37.33 36.33
N SER A 86 -38.07 -37.18 36.16
CA SER A 86 -37.13 -38.31 36.28
C SER A 86 -36.51 -38.51 37.67
N ARG A 87 -37.06 -37.93 38.75
CA ARG A 87 -36.67 -38.28 40.13
C ARG A 87 -37.80 -39.00 40.84
N THR A 88 -37.70 -40.32 40.82
CA THR A 88 -38.48 -41.31 41.53
C THR A 88 -38.56 -40.99 43.03
N ARG A 89 -39.63 -40.31 43.49
CA ARG A 89 -40.35 -40.54 44.76
C ARG A 89 -41.35 -39.39 44.98
N ARG A 90 -42.62 -39.67 44.71
CA ARG A 90 -43.76 -38.74 44.79
C ARG A 90 -44.24 -38.66 46.24
N GLU A 91 -43.81 -37.64 46.97
CA GLU A 91 -44.32 -37.28 48.31
C GLU A 91 -45.03 -35.92 48.25
N TYR A 92 -46.03 -35.73 49.11
CA TYR A 92 -46.97 -34.59 49.19
C TYR A 92 -46.33 -33.17 49.17
N TRP A 93 -45.02 -33.05 49.43
CA TRP A 93 -44.24 -31.82 49.24
C TRP A 93 -44.01 -31.43 47.76
N ASP A 94 -44.36 -32.30 46.79
CA ASP A 94 -44.13 -32.13 45.35
C ASP A 94 -44.94 -30.99 44.71
N CYS A 95 -46.20 -30.76 45.11
CA CYS A 95 -47.04 -29.79 44.38
C CYS A 95 -46.57 -28.34 44.60
N LYS A 96 -46.18 -27.99 45.83
CA LYS A 96 -45.72 -26.63 46.16
C LYS A 96 -44.29 -26.37 45.67
N SER A 97 -43.43 -27.40 45.69
CA SER A 97 -42.08 -27.31 45.15
C SER A 97 -42.09 -27.22 43.61
N GLN A 98 -42.99 -27.93 42.93
CA GLN A 98 -43.17 -27.88 41.48
C GLN A 98 -43.70 -26.52 41.00
N GLU A 99 -44.60 -25.87 41.74
CA GLU A 99 -45.05 -24.50 41.42
C GLU A 99 -43.92 -23.47 41.57
N VAL A 100 -43.10 -23.58 42.62
CA VAL A 100 -41.93 -22.69 42.82
C VAL A 100 -40.86 -22.93 41.76
N LEU A 101 -40.59 -24.18 41.40
CA LEU A 101 -39.64 -24.57 40.35
C LEU A 101 -40.10 -24.14 38.96
N SER A 102 -41.38 -24.26 38.65
CA SER A 102 -41.93 -23.80 37.36
C SER A 102 -41.90 -22.28 37.23
N ARG A 103 -42.16 -21.54 38.31
CA ARG A 103 -41.95 -20.07 38.35
C ARG A 103 -40.47 -19.71 38.18
N ALA A 104 -39.57 -20.41 38.84
CA ALA A 104 -38.13 -20.19 38.70
C ALA A 104 -37.63 -20.54 37.28
N GLY A 105 -38.14 -21.61 36.68
CA GLY A 105 -37.84 -22.01 35.30
C GLY A 105 -38.28 -20.95 34.28
N LYS A 106 -39.49 -20.40 34.43
CA LYS A 106 -39.97 -19.27 33.60
C LYS A 106 -39.09 -18.03 33.74
N GLN A 107 -38.70 -17.66 34.96
CA GLN A 107 -37.80 -16.51 35.18
C GLN A 107 -36.42 -16.69 34.54
N VAL A 108 -35.90 -17.92 34.53
CA VAL A 108 -34.63 -18.24 33.88
C VAL A 108 -34.77 -18.17 32.36
N GLU A 109 -35.90 -18.65 31.82
CA GLU A 109 -36.18 -18.60 30.39
C GLU A 109 -36.34 -17.16 29.89
N GLU A 110 -37.12 -16.34 30.59
CA GLU A 110 -37.23 -14.90 30.34
C GLU A 110 -35.86 -14.22 30.41
N ALA A 111 -35.04 -14.52 31.42
CA ALA A 111 -33.69 -13.96 31.53
C ALA A 111 -32.78 -14.39 30.36
N CYS A 112 -32.81 -15.66 29.95
CA CYS A 112 -32.01 -16.13 28.82
C CYS A 112 -32.46 -15.50 27.49
N GLU A 113 -33.76 -15.25 27.29
CA GLU A 113 -34.27 -14.52 26.11
C GLU A 113 -33.85 -13.05 26.13
N GLU A 114 -33.89 -12.37 27.29
CA GLU A 114 -33.39 -11.01 27.41
C GLU A 114 -31.89 -10.89 27.09
N PHE A 115 -31.07 -11.86 27.50
CA PHE A 115 -29.65 -11.89 27.14
C PHE A 115 -29.44 -12.03 25.62
N LYS A 116 -30.29 -12.80 24.92
CA LYS A 116 -30.23 -12.92 23.46
C LYS A 116 -30.54 -11.60 22.76
N LEU A 117 -31.59 -10.91 23.20
CA LEU A 117 -31.98 -9.61 22.67
C LEU A 117 -30.86 -8.59 22.88
N LEU A 118 -30.29 -8.56 24.08
CA LEU A 118 -29.18 -7.68 24.41
C LEU A 118 -27.93 -7.97 23.55
N ARG A 119 -27.57 -9.24 23.36
CA ARG A 119 -26.48 -9.64 22.47
C ARG A 119 -26.73 -9.14 21.04
N GLN A 120 -27.94 -9.32 20.53
CA GLN A 120 -28.30 -8.86 19.20
C GLN A 120 -28.12 -7.34 19.09
N GLU A 121 -28.52 -6.59 20.11
CA GLU A 121 -28.33 -5.14 20.12
C GLU A 121 -26.83 -4.76 20.08
N PHE A 122 -25.98 -5.41 20.88
CA PHE A 122 -24.52 -5.19 20.81
C PHE A 122 -23.95 -5.54 19.41
N GLN A 123 -24.43 -6.60 18.78
CA GLN A 123 -24.00 -7.01 17.44
C GLN A 123 -24.37 -5.95 16.39
N GLU A 124 -25.60 -5.44 16.44
CA GLU A 124 -26.04 -4.37 15.52
C GLU A 124 -25.21 -3.09 15.71
N ARG A 125 -24.81 -2.75 16.94
CA ARG A 125 -23.91 -1.62 17.21
C ARG A 125 -22.50 -1.86 16.67
N LEU A 126 -21.99 -3.08 16.79
CA LEU A 126 -20.68 -3.46 16.24
C LEU A 126 -20.66 -3.28 14.72
N ASP A 127 -21.69 -3.76 14.03
CA ASP A 127 -21.77 -3.65 12.57
C ASP A 127 -21.78 -2.19 12.12
N ARG A 128 -22.55 -1.34 12.81
CA ARG A 128 -22.57 0.11 12.55
C ARG A 128 -21.20 0.75 12.74
N ILE A 129 -20.51 0.47 13.85
CA ILE A 129 -19.18 1.03 14.13
C ILE A 129 -18.14 0.53 13.13
N THR A 130 -18.26 -0.72 12.68
CA THR A 130 -17.37 -1.31 11.67
C THR A 130 -17.51 -0.59 10.33
N VAL A 131 -18.75 -0.37 9.87
CA VAL A 131 -19.02 0.38 8.64
C VAL A 131 -18.48 1.82 8.74
N LEU A 132 -18.65 2.48 9.88
CA LEU A 132 -18.14 3.84 10.10
C LEU A 132 -16.61 3.90 10.08
N ARG A 133 -15.96 2.98 10.77
CA ARG A 133 -14.50 2.84 10.78
C ARG A 133 -13.97 2.63 9.36
N ASP A 134 -14.60 1.76 8.59
CA ASP A 134 -14.17 1.47 7.22
C ASP A 134 -14.40 2.66 6.29
N GLY A 135 -15.52 3.37 6.46
CA GLY A 135 -15.78 4.64 5.77
C GLY A 135 -14.73 5.70 6.06
N LEU A 136 -14.32 5.84 7.33
CA LEU A 136 -13.27 6.76 7.76
C LEU A 136 -11.93 6.40 7.12
N PHE A 137 -11.47 5.15 7.26
CA PHE A 137 -10.18 4.73 6.68
C PHE A 137 -10.12 4.87 5.18
N ASN A 138 -11.21 4.54 4.47
CA ASN A 138 -11.27 4.72 3.02
C ASN A 138 -11.15 6.19 2.63
N ALA A 139 -11.80 7.10 3.36
CA ALA A 139 -11.69 8.53 3.10
C ALA A 139 -10.30 9.08 3.45
N SER A 140 -9.71 8.67 4.58
CA SER A 140 -8.35 9.07 4.95
C SER A 140 -7.32 8.61 3.92
N ALA A 141 -7.44 7.38 3.39
CA ALA A 141 -6.57 6.88 2.34
C ALA A 141 -6.67 7.70 1.04
N VAL A 142 -7.89 8.14 0.66
CA VAL A 142 -8.08 9.02 -0.50
C VAL A 142 -7.42 10.39 -0.27
N MET A 143 -7.52 10.94 0.93
CA MET A 143 -6.86 12.20 1.26
C MET A 143 -5.35 12.08 1.27
N GLU A 144 -4.80 11.02 1.87
CA GLU A 144 -3.37 10.75 1.86
C GLU A 144 -2.87 10.60 0.41
N SER A 145 -3.64 9.94 -0.45
CA SER A 145 -3.35 9.85 -1.89
C SER A 145 -3.35 11.21 -2.57
N ARG A 146 -4.32 12.10 -2.26
CA ARG A 146 -4.35 13.47 -2.79
C ARG A 146 -3.15 14.29 -2.30
N ALA A 147 -2.84 14.24 -1.02
CA ALA A 147 -1.68 14.95 -0.44
C ALA A 147 -0.36 14.44 -1.05
N SER A 148 -0.21 13.13 -1.23
CA SER A 148 0.94 12.51 -1.89
C SER A 148 1.04 12.93 -3.37
N THR A 149 -0.09 13.03 -4.07
CA THR A 149 -0.14 13.51 -5.46
C THR A 149 0.30 14.97 -5.55
N GLN A 150 -0.22 15.84 -4.68
CA GLN A 150 0.18 17.25 -4.63
C GLN A 150 1.68 17.41 -4.30
N LEU A 151 2.19 16.62 -3.35
CA LEU A 151 3.63 16.60 -3.06
C LEU A 151 4.45 16.12 -4.27
N GLY A 152 3.96 15.10 -4.97
CA GLY A 152 4.56 14.61 -6.21
C GLY A 152 4.59 15.67 -7.32
N GLU A 153 3.53 16.46 -7.45
CA GLU A 153 3.46 17.59 -8.38
C GLU A 153 4.46 18.70 -8.00
N ASN A 154 4.58 19.04 -6.72
CA ASN A 154 5.55 20.02 -6.24
C ASN A 154 7.00 19.58 -6.52
N VAL A 155 7.31 18.30 -6.25
CA VAL A 155 8.62 17.73 -6.59
C VAL A 155 8.85 17.74 -8.10
N LYS A 156 7.83 17.39 -8.90
CA LYS A 156 7.92 17.42 -10.36
C LYS A 156 8.24 18.82 -10.87
N LEU A 157 7.56 19.86 -10.38
CA LEU A 157 7.84 21.25 -10.76
C LEU A 157 9.29 21.64 -10.40
N LEU A 158 9.74 21.35 -9.18
CA LEU A 158 11.11 21.63 -8.75
C LEU A 158 12.14 20.91 -9.62
N THR A 159 11.90 19.64 -9.97
CA THR A 159 12.80 18.88 -10.84
C THR A 159 12.84 19.46 -12.25
N PHE A 160 11.72 19.92 -12.81
CA PHE A 160 11.72 20.58 -14.11
C PHE A 160 12.56 21.85 -14.09
N VAL A 161 12.36 22.72 -13.10
CA VAL A 161 13.19 23.91 -12.90
C VAL A 161 14.67 23.54 -12.82
N SER A 162 15.01 22.50 -12.04
CA SER A 162 16.39 22.02 -11.91
C SER A 162 16.97 21.52 -13.24
N ILE A 163 16.20 20.75 -14.01
CA ILE A 163 16.61 20.23 -15.33
C ILE A 163 16.84 21.38 -16.32
N PHE A 164 16.06 22.47 -16.24
CA PHE A 164 16.29 23.68 -17.02
C PHE A 164 17.61 24.37 -16.65
N PHE A 165 17.88 24.54 -15.35
CA PHE A 165 19.05 25.30 -14.90
C PHE A 165 20.37 24.53 -14.95
N LEU A 166 20.35 23.20 -14.89
CA LEU A 166 21.57 22.39 -14.82
C LEU A 166 22.48 22.47 -16.06
N PRO A 167 21.99 22.29 -17.31
CA PRO A 167 22.82 22.46 -18.51
C PRO A 167 23.24 23.92 -18.74
N LEU A 168 22.39 24.88 -18.36
CA LEU A 168 22.71 26.31 -18.44
C LEU A 168 23.83 26.68 -17.46
N GLY A 169 23.74 26.22 -16.21
CA GLY A 169 24.77 26.43 -15.19
C GLY A 169 26.10 25.80 -15.57
N LEU A 170 26.09 24.60 -16.17
CA LEU A 170 27.30 23.96 -16.70
C LEU A 170 27.95 24.79 -17.80
N CYS A 171 27.17 25.34 -18.74
CA CYS A 171 27.69 26.19 -19.81
C CYS A 171 28.33 27.47 -19.27
N VAL A 172 27.69 28.13 -18.30
CA VAL A 172 28.23 29.32 -17.63
C VAL A 172 29.53 28.99 -16.88
N ALA A 173 29.57 27.86 -16.18
CA ALA A 173 30.76 27.43 -15.45
C ALA A 173 31.95 27.13 -16.37
N ILE A 174 31.74 26.38 -17.48
CA ILE A 174 32.80 26.08 -18.46
C ILE A 174 33.33 27.36 -19.10
N TRP A 175 32.46 28.33 -19.36
CA TRP A 175 32.87 29.62 -19.91
C TRP A 175 33.65 30.46 -18.91
N SER A 176 33.25 30.48 -17.63
CA SER A 176 33.97 31.19 -16.57
C SER A 176 35.42 30.72 -16.40
N ILE A 177 35.76 29.52 -16.86
CA ILE A 177 37.11 28.95 -16.76
C ILE A 177 37.99 29.34 -17.97
N ASN A 178 37.40 29.70 -19.12
CA ASN A 178 38.18 29.96 -20.34
C ASN A 178 37.57 31.08 -21.20
N GLU A 179 38.22 32.24 -21.18
CA GLU A 179 37.80 33.45 -21.90
C GLU A 179 38.08 33.41 -23.41
N ASN A 180 38.86 32.42 -23.91
CA ASN A 180 39.28 32.34 -25.31
C ASN A 180 38.20 31.80 -26.27
N TYR A 181 37.00 31.47 -25.78
CA TYR A 181 35.92 30.94 -26.61
C TYR A 181 35.12 32.05 -27.30
N SER A 182 34.89 31.88 -28.61
CA SER A 182 33.98 32.76 -29.37
C SER A 182 32.55 32.70 -28.82
N ARG A 183 31.95 33.87 -28.58
CA ARG A 183 30.57 34.02 -28.07
C ARG A 183 29.54 33.29 -28.93
N ALA A 184 29.75 33.23 -30.25
CA ALA A 184 28.85 32.54 -31.18
C ALA A 184 28.89 31.01 -31.00
N ASN A 185 30.08 30.44 -30.80
CA ASN A 185 30.25 29.00 -30.56
C ASN A 185 29.66 28.59 -29.21
N LEU A 186 29.75 29.47 -28.22
CA LEU A 186 29.12 29.26 -26.92
C LEU A 186 27.60 29.16 -27.05
N ILE A 187 26.96 30.14 -27.68
CA ILE A 187 25.50 30.15 -27.84
C ILE A 187 25.05 28.89 -28.59
N LEU A 188 25.78 28.50 -29.64
CA LEU A 188 25.47 27.29 -30.41
C LEU A 188 25.58 26.01 -29.56
N VAL A 189 26.69 25.82 -28.84
CA VAL A 189 26.91 24.62 -28.02
C VAL A 189 25.92 24.57 -26.85
N THR A 190 25.68 25.69 -26.17
CA THR A 190 24.70 25.78 -25.09
C THR A 190 23.28 25.47 -25.60
N ALA A 191 22.89 25.99 -26.76
CA ALA A 191 21.58 25.70 -27.35
C ALA A 191 21.45 24.21 -27.71
N ILE A 192 22.47 23.61 -28.31
CA ILE A 192 22.46 22.18 -28.67
C ILE A 192 22.38 21.30 -27.41
N VAL A 193 23.20 21.58 -26.40
CA VAL A 193 23.23 20.81 -25.14
C VAL A 193 21.91 20.95 -24.37
N ALA A 194 21.37 22.17 -24.28
CA ALA A 194 20.08 22.39 -23.64
C ALA A 194 18.93 21.71 -24.40
N ALA A 195 18.87 21.86 -25.73
CA ALA A 195 17.87 21.22 -26.56
C ALA A 195 17.93 19.69 -26.47
N ALA A 196 19.14 19.11 -26.50
CA ALA A 196 19.32 17.67 -26.34
C ALA A 196 18.87 17.19 -24.94
N THR A 197 19.25 17.92 -23.88
CA THR A 197 18.86 17.59 -22.51
C THR A 197 17.34 17.63 -22.35
N TYR A 198 16.67 18.68 -22.83
CA TYR A 198 15.22 18.78 -22.75
C TYR A 198 14.52 17.73 -23.62
N ALA A 199 15.01 17.49 -24.85
CA ALA A 199 14.45 16.46 -25.72
C ALA A 199 14.47 15.08 -25.04
N VAL A 200 15.56 14.73 -24.36
CA VAL A 200 15.68 13.47 -23.62
C VAL A 200 14.73 13.45 -22.42
N THR A 201 14.67 14.52 -21.63
CA THR A 201 13.83 14.53 -20.42
C THR A 201 12.33 14.54 -20.72
N PHE A 202 11.88 15.34 -21.69
CA PHE A 202 10.47 15.36 -22.09
C PHE A 202 10.03 14.08 -22.79
N ASN A 203 10.93 13.45 -23.56
CA ASN A 203 10.65 12.16 -24.19
C ASN A 203 11.09 10.98 -23.34
N LEU A 204 11.38 11.14 -22.05
CA LEU A 204 11.91 10.05 -21.22
C LEU A 204 10.95 8.86 -21.18
N ASN A 205 9.63 9.09 -21.13
CA ASN A 205 8.65 8.00 -21.14
C ASN A 205 8.63 7.24 -22.47
N ASN A 206 8.73 7.95 -23.60
CA ASN A 206 8.82 7.36 -24.94
C ASN A 206 10.16 6.65 -25.15
N LEU A 207 11.25 7.23 -24.63
CA LEU A 207 12.60 6.67 -24.68
C LEU A 207 12.67 5.38 -23.86
N VAL A 208 12.13 5.37 -22.63
CA VAL A 208 12.04 4.18 -21.78
C VAL A 208 11.14 3.13 -22.42
N GLY A 209 10.01 3.53 -23.01
CA GLY A 209 9.13 2.64 -23.77
C GLY A 209 9.86 2.00 -24.97
N GLY A 210 10.59 2.79 -25.75
CA GLY A 210 11.40 2.32 -26.88
C GLY A 210 12.56 1.42 -26.44
N LEU A 211 13.29 1.81 -25.40
CA LEU A 211 14.34 1.00 -24.77
C LEU A 211 13.77 -0.35 -24.32
N ARG A 212 12.64 -0.35 -23.60
CA ARG A 212 11.97 -1.58 -23.19
C ARG A 212 11.52 -2.41 -24.39
N GLY A 213 11.00 -1.79 -25.45
CA GLY A 213 10.63 -2.47 -26.70
C GLY A 213 11.82 -3.13 -27.41
N VAL A 214 13.01 -2.53 -27.35
CA VAL A 214 14.25 -3.08 -27.93
C VAL A 214 14.89 -4.13 -27.00
N LEU A 215 14.86 -3.91 -25.69
CA LEU A 215 15.42 -4.78 -24.67
C LEU A 215 14.57 -6.03 -24.45
N ALA A 216 13.25 -5.96 -24.55
CA ALA A 216 12.34 -7.09 -24.33
C ALA A 216 12.64 -8.33 -25.22
N PRO A 217 12.79 -8.22 -26.55
CA PRO A 217 13.12 -9.36 -27.39
C PRO A 217 14.58 -9.82 -27.18
N ARG A 218 15.50 -8.89 -26.89
CA ARG A 218 16.92 -9.19 -26.65
C ARG A 218 17.21 -9.70 -25.25
N ARG A 219 16.26 -9.59 -24.32
CA ARG A 219 16.42 -9.95 -22.90
C ARG A 219 16.84 -11.39 -22.71
N ARG A 220 16.23 -12.32 -23.44
CA ARG A 220 16.56 -13.76 -23.35
C ARG A 220 18.00 -14.01 -23.80
N ALA A 221 18.41 -13.44 -24.92
CA ALA A 221 19.77 -13.54 -25.44
C ALA A 221 20.81 -12.89 -24.50
N LEU A 222 20.47 -11.74 -23.89
CA LEU A 222 21.35 -11.07 -22.93
C LEU A 222 21.51 -11.87 -21.64
N LEU A 223 20.45 -12.49 -21.14
CA LEU A 223 20.53 -13.37 -19.96
C LEU A 223 21.37 -14.63 -20.24
N GLU A 224 21.25 -15.20 -21.44
CA GLU A 224 22.12 -16.30 -21.87
C GLU A 224 23.59 -15.88 -22.02
N GLN A 225 23.86 -14.65 -22.44
CA GLN A 225 25.22 -14.10 -22.50
C GLN A 225 25.79 -13.80 -21.10
N MET A 226 24.97 -13.29 -20.18
CA MET A 226 25.36 -13.11 -18.78
C MET A 226 25.73 -14.43 -18.11
N GLU A 227 25.06 -15.53 -18.45
CA GLU A 227 25.35 -16.87 -17.93
C GLU A 227 26.74 -17.38 -18.37
N ARG A 228 27.22 -16.93 -19.54
CA ARG A 228 28.52 -17.30 -20.10
C ARG A 228 29.67 -16.42 -19.60
N ASP A 229 29.38 -15.23 -19.07
CA ASP A 229 30.39 -14.30 -18.54
C ASP A 229 30.70 -14.65 -17.07
N PRO A 230 31.97 -14.95 -16.71
CA PRO A 230 32.33 -15.37 -15.36
C PRO A 230 31.97 -14.34 -14.27
N GLU A 231 32.00 -13.05 -14.59
CA GLU A 231 31.68 -11.96 -13.65
C GLU A 231 30.16 -11.79 -13.44
N TRP A 232 29.35 -12.05 -14.48
CA TRP A 232 27.90 -11.78 -14.48
C TRP A 232 27.03 -13.03 -14.31
N ARG A 233 27.64 -14.22 -14.28
CA ARG A 233 26.95 -15.52 -14.17
C ARG A 233 26.06 -15.63 -12.95
N THR A 234 26.51 -15.15 -11.79
CA THR A 234 25.74 -15.20 -10.53
C THR A 234 24.46 -14.34 -10.61
N LEU A 235 24.56 -13.17 -11.25
CA LEU A 235 23.43 -12.28 -11.50
C LEU A 235 22.47 -12.87 -12.53
N GLY A 236 22.98 -13.41 -13.64
CA GLY A 236 22.16 -14.08 -14.66
C GLY A 236 21.34 -15.25 -14.10
N LEU A 237 21.95 -16.05 -13.23
CA LEU A 237 21.27 -17.17 -12.54
C LEU A 237 20.18 -16.68 -11.58
N ARG A 238 20.41 -15.58 -10.85
CA ARG A 238 19.37 -14.95 -10.00
C ARG A 238 18.19 -14.50 -10.84
N PHE A 239 18.42 -13.77 -11.94
CA PHE A 239 17.34 -13.33 -12.84
C PHE A 239 16.54 -14.48 -13.45
N LYS A 240 17.19 -15.62 -13.74
CA LYS A 240 16.54 -16.85 -14.26
C LYS A 240 15.70 -17.57 -13.20
N ALA A 241 16.16 -17.61 -11.94
CA ALA A 241 15.39 -18.15 -10.82
C ALA A 241 14.07 -17.39 -10.63
N PHE A 242 14.10 -16.05 -10.66
CA PHE A 242 12.90 -15.21 -10.58
C PHE A 242 11.93 -15.37 -11.76
N GLN A 243 12.42 -15.78 -12.94
CA GLN A 243 11.54 -16.02 -14.09
C GLN A 243 10.74 -17.34 -13.93
N ARG A 244 11.17 -18.25 -13.04
CA ARG A 244 10.52 -19.54 -12.75
C ARG A 244 9.85 -19.63 -11.38
N SER A 245 10.20 -18.81 -10.38
CA SER A 245 9.64 -18.92 -9.02
C SER A 245 9.08 -17.61 -8.45
N GLU A 246 7.84 -17.74 -7.96
CA GLU A 246 7.14 -17.01 -6.89
C GLU A 246 7.02 -15.47 -6.91
N THR A 247 5.76 -15.04 -6.72
CA THR A 247 5.21 -13.69 -6.65
C THR A 247 5.59 -12.87 -5.40
N GLY A 248 6.57 -13.29 -4.60
CA GLY A 248 6.78 -12.73 -3.25
C GLY A 248 8.14 -12.09 -2.93
N THR A 249 9.19 -12.33 -3.72
CA THR A 249 10.56 -11.86 -3.37
C THR A 249 11.01 -10.66 -4.21
N ARG A 250 11.77 -9.75 -3.59
CA ARG A 250 12.20 -8.45 -4.16
C ARG A 250 12.99 -8.68 -5.45
N ARG A 251 12.38 -8.37 -6.61
CA ARG A 251 13.01 -8.54 -7.92
C ARG A 251 14.31 -7.71 -8.01
N PRO A 252 15.42 -8.28 -8.53
CA PRO A 252 16.62 -7.50 -8.81
C PRO A 252 16.33 -6.42 -9.86
N SER A 253 17.00 -5.27 -9.74
CA SER A 253 16.71 -4.10 -10.57
C SER A 253 16.98 -4.36 -12.05
N GLU A 254 15.99 -4.05 -12.91
CA GLU A 254 16.09 -4.23 -14.37
C GLU A 254 17.19 -3.35 -15.01
N TRP A 255 17.63 -2.31 -14.29
CA TRP A 255 18.78 -1.48 -14.66
C TRP A 255 20.09 -2.25 -14.81
N LEU A 256 20.26 -3.37 -14.09
CA LEU A 256 21.46 -4.21 -14.25
C LEU A 256 21.54 -4.84 -15.65
N ILE A 257 20.39 -5.13 -16.26
CA ILE A 257 20.33 -5.67 -17.62
C ILE A 257 20.71 -4.59 -18.64
N VAL A 258 20.22 -3.36 -18.42
CA VAL A 258 20.59 -2.21 -19.25
C VAL A 258 22.08 -1.90 -19.14
N LEU A 259 22.65 -1.97 -17.94
CA LEU A 259 24.07 -1.72 -17.70
C LEU A 259 24.96 -2.76 -18.38
N PHE A 260 24.59 -4.05 -18.32
CA PHE A 260 25.31 -5.10 -19.04
C PHE A 260 25.25 -4.90 -20.57
N TRP A 261 24.08 -4.53 -21.08
CA TRP A 261 23.93 -4.22 -22.50
C TRP A 261 24.79 -3.01 -22.92
N ALA A 262 24.82 -1.95 -22.10
CA ALA A 262 25.69 -0.80 -22.34
C ALA A 262 27.18 -1.19 -22.30
N ARG A 263 27.60 -2.07 -21.38
CA ARG A 263 28.97 -2.61 -21.34
C ARG A 263 29.32 -3.35 -22.62
N GLN A 264 28.43 -4.21 -23.11
CA GLN A 264 28.64 -4.95 -24.36
C GLN A 264 28.81 -4.01 -25.57
N ILE A 265 28.02 -2.93 -25.62
CA ILE A 265 28.17 -1.89 -26.65
C ILE A 265 29.53 -1.21 -26.54
N VAL A 266 29.95 -0.79 -25.34
CA VAL A 266 31.24 -0.11 -25.12
C VAL A 266 32.42 -1.01 -25.48
N VAL A 267 32.37 -2.29 -25.10
CA VAL A 267 33.41 -3.28 -25.44
C VAL A 267 33.43 -3.54 -26.96
N GLY A 268 32.26 -3.65 -27.60
CA GLY A 268 32.15 -3.78 -29.05
C GLY A 268 32.65 -2.56 -29.82
N LEU A 269 32.40 -1.34 -29.32
CA LEU A 269 32.92 -0.09 -29.88
C LEU A 269 34.43 0.03 -29.75
N ARG A 270 35.03 -0.47 -28.65
CA ARG A 270 36.49 -0.54 -28.49
C ARG A 270 37.15 -1.61 -29.38
N ALA A 271 36.41 -2.65 -29.76
CA ALA A 271 36.86 -3.72 -30.63
C ALA A 271 36.73 -3.40 -32.14
N LEU A 272 36.05 -2.31 -32.52
CA LEU A 272 36.01 -1.83 -33.91
C LEU A 272 37.42 -1.34 -34.33
N PRO A 273 38.09 -1.97 -35.30
CA PRO A 273 39.45 -1.60 -35.67
C PRO A 273 39.46 -0.21 -36.32
N ARG A 274 40.44 0.63 -35.94
CA ARG A 274 40.83 1.93 -36.57
C ARG A 274 41.20 1.82 -38.08
N LYS A 275 40.73 0.81 -38.81
CA LYS A 275 41.08 0.54 -40.22
C LYS A 275 40.33 1.41 -41.25
N ALA A 276 39.58 2.42 -40.83
CA ALA A 276 38.89 3.33 -41.75
C ALA A 276 39.71 4.58 -42.11
N TRP A 277 40.84 4.86 -41.46
CA TRP A 277 41.59 6.10 -41.65
C TRP A 277 42.85 6.02 -42.54
N SER A 278 43.28 4.85 -43.03
CA SER A 278 44.48 4.74 -43.88
C SER A 278 44.22 4.49 -45.38
N ARG A 279 42.95 4.50 -45.84
CA ARG A 279 42.60 4.20 -47.24
C ARG A 279 42.16 5.44 -48.05
N ARG A 280 42.74 6.61 -47.76
CA ARG A 280 42.60 7.82 -48.60
C ARG A 280 43.91 8.44 -49.10
N GLU A 281 45.08 7.93 -48.70
CA GLU A 281 46.38 8.53 -49.09
C GLU A 281 47.17 7.74 -50.15
N MET A 282 46.65 6.63 -50.68
CA MET A 282 47.39 5.79 -51.67
C MET A 282 46.76 5.71 -53.07
N THR A 283 45.89 6.66 -53.44
CA THR A 283 45.38 6.78 -54.80
C THR A 283 45.40 8.24 -55.24
N GLY A 284 46.58 8.74 -55.60
CA GLY A 284 46.72 10.05 -56.23
C GLY A 284 48.08 10.68 -56.01
N THR A 285 49.11 10.21 -56.70
CA THR A 285 50.09 11.05 -57.40
C THR A 285 51.11 10.15 -58.11
N GLY A 286 50.90 9.96 -59.41
CA GLY A 286 51.85 9.32 -60.30
C GLY A 286 51.62 9.84 -61.72
N THR A 287 52.63 10.53 -62.26
CA THR A 287 52.79 11.05 -63.64
C THR A 287 51.91 12.25 -64.00
N GLY A 288 52.38 13.34 -64.59
CA GLY A 288 53.69 13.75 -65.11
C GLY A 288 53.50 15.09 -65.84
N GLY A 289 54.55 15.91 -65.99
CA GLY A 289 54.47 17.10 -66.84
C GLY A 289 55.45 18.20 -66.44
N ALA A 290 56.72 18.01 -66.78
CA ALA A 290 57.66 19.09 -66.98
C ALA A 290 57.23 19.93 -68.21
N VAL A 291 57.18 21.25 -68.09
CA VAL A 291 57.48 22.18 -69.18
C VAL A 291 58.19 23.39 -68.57
N GLN A 292 59.27 23.74 -69.25
CA GLN A 292 60.33 24.68 -68.93
C GLN A 292 60.22 25.91 -69.84
N GLU A 293 60.73 27.05 -69.35
CA GLU A 293 61.09 28.29 -70.07
C GLU A 293 59.92 29.16 -70.61
N ALA A 294 59.97 30.50 -70.54
CA ALA A 294 61.09 31.44 -70.45
C ALA A 294 60.80 32.65 -69.55
#